data_AF-A0A7S2HLN3-F1
#
_entry.id   AF-A0A7S2HLN3-F1
#
_cell.length_a   1.000
_cell.length_b   1.000
_cell.length_c   1.000
_cell.angle_alpha   90.00
_cell.angle_beta   90.00
_cell.angle_gamma   90.00
#
_symmetry.space_group_name_H-M   'P 1'
#
loop_
_entity.id
_entity.type
_entity.pdbx_description
1 polymer ?
#
loop_
_entity_poly.entity_id
_entity_poly.type
_entity_poly.pdbx_seq_one_letter_code
_entity_poly.pdbx_strand_id
1 'polypeptide(L)'
;GELARAGARGMEDRDSEASGSRTFSSSVRMRSSSSSSTSASSSSDLRPWTCKLCGQTRNTEDKQNCKTCGRPRGHDPVKYRERLKEIRQYSVPEDGMDDRSSTGESWGLALGLLLLFLIAAMLAWAFHEDQKDLQPSDGMEL
;
A
#
# COMPACT_ATOMS: atom_id res chain seq x y z
N GLY A 1 -35.09 2.73 53.20
CA GLY A 1 -33.83 2.21 52.65
C GLY A 1 -34.19 0.94 51.92
N GLU A 2 -34.05 0.94 50.59
CA GLU A 2 -32.83 0.46 49.90
C GLU A 2 -32.76 -1.08 49.96
N LEU A 3 -32.61 -1.85 48.89
CA LEU A 3 -32.35 -1.56 47.49
C LEU A 3 -32.72 -2.83 46.72
N ALA A 4 -33.42 -2.66 45.61
CA ALA A 4 -33.62 -3.68 44.60
C ALA A 4 -32.30 -4.00 43.90
N ARG A 5 -32.09 -5.27 43.51
CA ARG A 5 -31.36 -5.57 42.26
C ARG A 5 -31.78 -6.92 41.70
N ALA A 6 -32.70 -6.82 40.75
CA ALA A 6 -33.11 -7.87 39.85
C ALA A 6 -31.93 -8.33 38.98
N GLY A 7 -31.76 -9.65 38.87
CA GLY A 7 -30.92 -10.27 37.85
C GLY A 7 -31.65 -10.24 36.50
N ALA A 8 -30.96 -9.74 35.47
CA ALA A 8 -31.41 -9.80 34.10
C ALA A 8 -30.36 -10.51 33.24
N ARG A 9 -30.87 -11.50 32.50
CA ARG A 9 -30.22 -12.35 31.50
C ARG A 9 -29.81 -11.54 30.26
N GLY A 10 -28.77 -12.00 29.56
CA GLY A 10 -28.52 -11.77 28.14
C GLY A 10 -27.55 -12.87 27.69
N MET A 11 -28.01 -13.95 27.05
CA MET A 11 -28.57 -14.10 25.70
C MET A 11 -27.48 -14.00 24.63
N GLU A 12 -27.23 -15.18 24.05
CA GLU A 12 -26.30 -15.56 23.00
C GLU A 12 -26.70 -14.95 21.66
N ASP A 13 -25.74 -14.71 20.75
CA ASP A 13 -25.82 -14.70 19.27
C ASP A 13 -24.41 -14.26 18.78
N ARG A 14 -23.53 -15.02 18.11
CA ARG A 14 -23.59 -15.94 16.97
C ARG A 14 -24.01 -15.25 15.67
N ASP A 15 -23.03 -14.74 14.91
CA ASP A 15 -23.04 -14.66 13.44
C ASP A 15 -21.60 -14.36 12.92
N SER A 16 -20.97 -15.20 12.07
CA SER A 16 -21.26 -15.56 10.67
C SER A 16 -20.56 -14.62 9.66
N GLU A 17 -19.52 -15.16 9.01
CA GLU A 17 -19.06 -14.95 7.61
C GLU A 17 -18.80 -13.50 7.09
N ALA A 18 -17.71 -13.21 6.37
CA ALA A 18 -17.53 -13.73 5.01
C ALA A 18 -16.08 -13.67 4.49
N SER A 19 -15.77 -14.75 3.79
CA SER A 19 -14.63 -14.98 2.92
C SER A 19 -14.60 -14.01 1.73
N GLY A 20 -13.45 -13.41 1.47
CA GLY A 20 -13.19 -12.55 0.30
C GLY A 20 -12.12 -13.14 -0.62
N SER A 21 -12.36 -14.34 -1.15
CA SER A 21 -11.50 -14.97 -2.16
C SER A 21 -11.66 -14.24 -3.50
N ARG A 22 -10.63 -13.52 -3.97
CA ARG A 22 -10.58 -12.98 -5.33
C ARG A 22 -9.70 -13.86 -6.22
N THR A 23 -10.40 -14.70 -6.97
CA THR A 23 -9.91 -15.47 -8.12
C THR A 23 -9.27 -14.57 -9.17
N PHE A 24 -7.99 -14.80 -9.46
CA PHE A 24 -7.31 -14.23 -10.63
C PHE A 24 -7.57 -15.15 -11.82
N SER A 25 -8.56 -14.80 -12.65
CA SER A 25 -8.88 -15.53 -13.87
C SER A 25 -8.11 -14.95 -15.05
N SER A 26 -7.18 -15.74 -15.57
CA SER A 26 -6.50 -15.56 -16.85
C SER A 26 -7.50 -15.64 -18.02
N SER A 27 -7.37 -14.78 -19.02
CA SER A 27 -7.80 -15.12 -20.39
C SER A 27 -7.10 -14.27 -21.45
N VAL A 28 -6.27 -14.98 -22.20
CA VAL A 28 -5.71 -14.63 -23.51
C VAL A 28 -6.83 -14.31 -24.49
N ARG A 29 -6.69 -13.28 -25.33
CA ARG A 29 -7.21 -13.32 -26.70
C ARG A 29 -6.38 -12.44 -27.63
N MET A 30 -5.81 -13.12 -28.61
CA MET A 30 -5.29 -12.55 -29.84
C MET A 30 -6.38 -11.78 -30.60
N ARG A 31 -5.93 -10.91 -31.51
CA ARG A 31 -6.17 -11.00 -32.97
C ARG A 31 -6.61 -9.66 -33.59
N SER A 32 -6.10 -9.47 -34.81
CA SER A 32 -6.74 -8.75 -35.93
C SER A 32 -6.39 -7.27 -36.07
N SER A 33 -5.30 -7.07 -36.80
CA SER A 33 -5.19 -6.10 -37.88
C SER A 33 -6.47 -6.04 -38.72
N SER A 34 -7.18 -4.92 -38.63
CA SER A 34 -8.20 -4.49 -39.59
C SER A 34 -7.87 -3.06 -39.98
N SER A 35 -7.30 -2.94 -41.17
CA SER A 35 -7.24 -1.71 -41.95
C SER A 35 -8.65 -1.21 -42.29
N SER A 36 -8.71 0.07 -42.69
CA SER A 36 -9.82 0.76 -43.36
C SER A 36 -11.03 1.14 -42.51
N SER A 37 -11.05 2.40 -42.07
CA SER A 37 -11.90 3.41 -42.70
C SER A 37 -11.51 4.78 -42.18
N THR A 38 -10.85 5.54 -43.05
CA THR A 38 -10.63 6.98 -42.94
C THR A 38 -11.96 7.71 -42.89
N SER A 39 -12.59 7.75 -41.73
CA SER A 39 -13.42 8.90 -41.39
C SER A 39 -12.44 9.98 -40.93
N ALA A 40 -12.05 10.84 -41.87
CA ALA A 40 -11.48 12.14 -41.59
C ALA A 40 -12.55 12.93 -40.80
N SER A 41 -12.69 12.59 -39.51
CA SER A 41 -13.35 13.45 -38.55
C SER A 41 -12.50 14.70 -38.54
N SER A 42 -13.04 15.78 -39.12
CA SER A 42 -12.59 17.14 -38.94
C SER A 42 -12.08 17.27 -37.51
N SER A 43 -10.77 17.21 -37.35
CA SER A 43 -10.11 17.36 -36.06
C SER A 43 -10.26 18.83 -35.75
N SER A 44 -11.43 19.19 -35.23
CA SER A 44 -11.65 20.43 -34.51
C SER A 44 -10.46 20.50 -33.56
N ASP A 45 -9.58 21.49 -33.75
CA ASP A 45 -8.42 21.74 -32.91
C ASP A 45 -8.93 22.08 -31.50
N LEU A 46 -9.33 21.04 -30.77
CA LEU A 46 -9.84 21.16 -29.42
C LEU A 46 -8.65 21.53 -28.56
N ARG A 47 -8.69 22.74 -28.00
CA ARG A 47 -7.61 23.23 -27.16
C ARG A 47 -7.47 22.30 -25.95
N PRO A 48 -6.25 21.82 -25.65
CA PRO A 48 -6.03 21.05 -24.44
C PRO A 48 -6.18 21.95 -23.22
N TRP A 49 -6.71 21.40 -22.13
CA TRP A 49 -6.79 22.07 -20.83
C TRP A 49 -6.08 21.27 -19.74
N THR A 50 -5.49 22.00 -18.80
CA THR A 50 -4.73 21.42 -17.69
C THR A 50 -5.60 21.27 -16.45
N CYS A 51 -5.63 20.06 -15.87
CA CYS A 51 -6.32 19.84 -14.61
C CYS A 51 -5.58 20.52 -13.46
N LYS A 52 -6.24 21.45 -12.76
CA LYS A 52 -5.66 22.17 -11.61
C LYS A 52 -5.37 21.30 -10.37
N LEU A 53 -5.89 20.07 -10.32
CA LEU A 53 -5.66 19.15 -9.20
C LEU A 53 -4.47 18.22 -9.46
N CYS A 54 -4.50 17.48 -10.57
CA CYS A 54 -3.49 16.46 -10.87
C CYS A 54 -2.45 16.92 -11.90
N GLY A 55 -2.55 18.14 -12.43
CA GLY A 55 -1.57 18.73 -13.35
C GLY A 55 -1.59 18.19 -14.78
N GLN A 56 -2.50 17.25 -15.11
CA GLN A 56 -2.53 16.62 -16.43
C GLN A 56 -3.05 17.56 -17.52
N THR A 57 -2.28 17.70 -18.60
CA THR A 57 -2.53 18.56 -19.78
C THR A 57 -3.21 17.83 -20.93
N ARG A 58 -3.35 16.50 -20.84
CA ARG A 58 -3.95 15.64 -21.88
C ARG A 58 -5.48 15.64 -21.91
N ASN A 59 -6.14 16.60 -21.26
CA ASN A 59 -7.59 16.71 -21.32
C ASN A 59 -7.99 17.64 -22.46
N THR A 60 -8.93 17.21 -23.28
CA THR A 60 -9.47 17.98 -24.41
C THR A 60 -10.70 18.78 -23.98
N GLU A 61 -10.98 19.91 -24.63
CA GLU A 61 -12.05 20.84 -24.27
C GLU A 61 -13.46 20.24 -24.32
N ASP A 62 -13.70 19.21 -25.13
CA ASP A 62 -14.95 18.43 -25.16
C ASP A 62 -15.23 17.70 -23.84
N LYS A 63 -14.19 17.40 -23.06
CA LYS A 63 -14.31 16.66 -21.81
C LYS A 63 -14.55 17.59 -20.64
N GLN A 64 -15.74 17.48 -20.06
CA GLN A 64 -16.10 18.19 -18.83
C GLN A 64 -15.35 17.65 -17.61
N ASN A 65 -14.80 16.42 -17.67
CA ASN A 65 -14.12 15.76 -16.56
C ASN A 65 -12.68 15.38 -16.94
N CYS A 66 -11.76 15.47 -15.97
CA CYS A 66 -10.38 15.04 -16.14
C CYS A 66 -10.30 13.52 -16.34
N LYS A 67 -9.58 13.05 -17.36
CA LYS A 67 -9.43 11.61 -17.65
C LYS A 67 -8.71 10.84 -16.54
N THR A 68 -7.85 11.50 -15.79
CA THR A 68 -7.03 10.87 -14.74
C THR A 68 -7.73 10.85 -13.40
N CYS A 69 -8.33 11.97 -12.97
CA CYS A 69 -8.93 12.08 -11.63
C CYS A 69 -10.47 12.12 -11.63
N GLY A 70 -11.13 12.10 -12.79
CA GLY A 70 -12.58 12.09 -12.93
C GLY A 70 -13.30 13.39 -12.55
N ARG A 71 -12.59 14.41 -12.06
CA ARG A 71 -13.19 15.64 -11.55
C ARG A 71 -13.56 16.65 -12.65
N PRO A 72 -14.61 17.46 -12.43
CA PRO A 72 -15.05 18.45 -13.41
C PRO A 72 -14.03 19.57 -13.65
N ARG A 73 -14.06 20.13 -14.86
CA ARG A 73 -13.29 21.31 -15.26
C ARG A 73 -13.68 22.50 -14.38
N GLY A 74 -12.68 23.27 -13.94
CA GLY A 74 -12.92 24.46 -13.10
C GLY A 74 -13.07 24.21 -11.60
N HIS A 75 -12.78 23.00 -11.10
CA HIS A 75 -12.75 22.78 -9.65
C HIS A 75 -11.68 23.64 -8.98
N ASP A 76 -12.09 24.49 -8.03
CA ASP A 76 -11.21 25.36 -7.27
C ASP A 76 -10.48 24.56 -6.18
N PRO A 77 -9.14 24.41 -6.28
CA PRO A 77 -8.37 23.67 -5.27
C PRO A 77 -8.39 24.35 -3.89
N VAL A 78 -8.75 25.63 -3.78
CA VAL A 78 -8.74 26.36 -2.50
C VAL A 78 -9.80 25.80 -1.55
N LYS A 79 -11.05 25.67 -2.02
CA LYS A 79 -12.12 25.06 -1.22
C LYS A 79 -11.87 23.59 -0.90
N TYR A 80 -11.23 22.85 -1.81
CA TYR A 80 -10.87 21.46 -1.56
C TYR A 80 -9.78 21.36 -0.47
N ARG A 81 -8.78 22.25 -0.49
CA ARG A 81 -7.73 22.32 0.54
C ARG A 81 -8.28 22.74 1.90
N GLU A 82 -9.22 23.69 1.95
CA GLU A 82 -9.90 24.06 3.19
C GLU A 82 -10.70 22.89 3.77
N ARG A 83 -11.47 22.18 2.94
CA ARG A 83 -12.20 20.99 3.39
C ARG A 83 -11.25 19.86 3.85
N LEU A 84 -10.09 19.71 3.22
CA LEU A 84 -9.05 18.76 3.67
C LEU A 84 -8.40 19.17 5.00
N LYS A 85 -8.25 20.47 5.26
CA LYS A 85 -7.76 20.97 6.56
C LYS A 85 -8.77 20.69 7.67
N GLU A 86 -10.04 20.91 7.39
CA GLU A 86 -11.14 20.63 8.34
C GLU A 86 -11.22 19.14 8.70
N ILE A 87 -11.11 18.26 7.70
CA ILE A 87 -11.09 16.79 7.93
C ILE A 87 -9.83 16.36 8.70
N ARG A 88 -8.68 16.99 8.46
CA ARG A 88 -7.45 16.71 9.22
C ARG A 88 -7.53 17.21 10.66
N GLN A 89 -8.25 18.30 10.92
CA GLN A 89 -8.48 18.79 12.28
C GLN A 89 -9.43 17.90 13.08
N TYR A 90 -10.43 17.29 12.44
CA TYR A 90 -11.38 16.41 13.14
C TYR A 90 -10.88 14.98 13.38
N SER A 91 -9.81 14.56 12.71
CA SER A 91 -9.26 13.20 12.80
C SER A 91 -8.00 13.11 13.66
N VAL A 92 -7.61 14.21 14.32
CA VAL A 92 -6.62 14.17 15.40
C VAL A 92 -7.39 14.38 16.69
N PRO A 93 -7.80 13.30 17.38
CA PRO A 93 -8.02 13.36 18.81
C PRO A 93 -6.77 14.00 19.43
N GLU A 94 -6.92 15.20 19.99
CA GLU A 94 -5.87 15.94 20.70
C GLU A 94 -5.67 15.32 22.09
N ASP A 95 -5.48 14.01 22.14
CA ASP A 95 -5.21 13.23 23.33
C ASP A 95 -3.83 12.60 23.18
N GLY A 96 -2.86 13.27 23.81
CA GLY A 96 -1.62 12.65 24.25
C GLY A 96 -0.66 12.24 23.15
N MET A 97 0.39 13.04 22.99
CA MET A 97 1.70 12.54 22.54
C MET A 97 2.16 11.39 23.47
N ASP A 98 1.65 10.18 23.23
CA ASP A 98 2.28 8.95 23.66
C ASP A 98 3.27 8.54 22.55
N ASP A 99 4.54 8.89 22.76
CA ASP A 99 5.75 8.38 22.09
C ASP A 99 5.93 6.85 22.28
N ARG A 100 4.84 6.08 22.15
CA ARG A 100 4.78 4.66 22.54
C ARG A 100 4.50 3.72 21.38
N SER A 101 4.12 4.26 20.22
CA SER A 101 3.92 3.48 18.99
C SER A 101 5.20 3.29 18.16
N SER A 102 6.21 4.17 18.32
CA SER A 102 7.51 4.04 17.63
C SER A 102 8.35 2.85 18.12
N THR A 103 8.17 2.44 19.38
CA THR A 103 8.96 1.34 19.94
C THR A 103 8.63 0.02 19.26
N GLY A 104 7.36 -0.25 18.93
CA GLY A 104 6.90 -1.54 18.37
C GLY A 104 7.47 -1.86 16.99
N GLU A 105 7.60 -0.86 16.11
CA GLU A 105 8.12 -1.04 14.76
C GLU A 105 9.64 -1.32 14.76
N SER A 106 10.36 -0.92 15.81
CA SER A 106 11.81 -1.15 15.94
C SER A 106 12.19 -2.59 16.33
N TRP A 107 11.32 -3.32 17.04
CA TRP A 107 11.62 -4.70 17.48
C TRP A 107 11.67 -5.69 16.33
N GLY A 108 10.79 -5.53 15.34
CA GLY A 108 10.79 -6.36 14.14
C GLY A 108 12.10 -6.24 13.36
N LEU A 109 12.62 -5.03 13.23
CA LEU A 109 13.91 -4.76 12.59
C LEU A 109 15.08 -5.35 13.40
N ALA A 110 15.08 -5.16 14.72
CA ALA A 110 16.11 -5.68 15.60
C ALA A 110 16.15 -7.23 15.58
N LEU A 111 14.98 -7.88 15.65
CA LEU A 111 14.88 -9.34 15.55
C LEU A 111 15.29 -9.85 14.17
N GLY A 112 14.95 -9.13 13.10
CA GLY A 112 15.37 -9.45 11.74
C GLY A 112 16.89 -9.37 11.56
N LEU A 113 17.53 -8.32 12.08
CA LEU A 113 18.98 -8.17 12.05
C LEU A 113 19.70 -9.22 12.89
N LEU A 114 19.18 -9.55 14.07
CA LEU A 114 19.71 -10.60 14.93
C LEU A 114 19.66 -11.97 14.20
N LEU A 115 18.53 -12.30 13.58
CA LEU A 115 18.37 -13.54 12.81
C LEU A 115 19.36 -13.59 11.64
N LEU A 116 19.53 -12.49 10.91
CA LEU A 116 20.46 -12.41 9.78
C LEU A 116 21.91 -12.61 10.24
N PHE A 117 22.29 -12.02 11.37
CA PHE A 117 23.63 -12.19 11.95
C PHE A 117 23.91 -13.64 12.35
N LEU A 118 22.93 -14.32 12.96
CA LEU A 118 23.05 -15.74 13.33
C LEU A 118 23.25 -16.64 12.11
N ILE A 119 22.51 -16.40 11.02
CA ILE A 119 22.68 -17.16 9.77
C ILE A 119 24.08 -16.93 9.20
N ALA A 120 24.56 -15.68 9.16
CA ALA A 120 25.90 -15.35 8.68
C ALA A 120 27.01 -16.01 9.53
N ALA A 121 26.85 -16.01 10.86
CA ALA A 121 27.80 -16.66 11.77
C ALA A 121 27.84 -18.18 11.56
N MET A 122 26.70 -18.84 11.38
CA MET A 122 26.64 -20.28 11.08
C MET A 122 27.31 -20.61 9.74
N LEU A 123 27.09 -19.79 8.71
CA LEU A 123 27.74 -19.97 7.41
C LEU A 123 29.26 -19.78 7.49
N ALA A 124 29.71 -18.73 8.20
CA ALA A 124 31.13 -18.47 8.41
C ALA A 124 31.81 -19.59 9.21
N TRP A 125 31.13 -20.11 10.24
CA TRP A 125 31.60 -21.24 11.02
C TRP A 125 31.72 -22.51 10.17
N ALA A 126 30.67 -22.83 9.41
CA ALA A 126 30.66 -24.00 8.54
C ALA A 126 31.79 -23.94 7.50
N PHE A 127 32.00 -22.76 6.89
CA PHE A 127 33.10 -22.54 5.96
C PHE A 127 34.48 -22.66 6.63
N HIS A 128 34.62 -22.15 7.85
CA HIS A 128 35.86 -22.24 8.60
C HIS A 128 36.21 -23.70 8.96
N GLU A 129 35.23 -24.52 9.29
CA GLU A 129 35.46 -25.95 9.55
C GLU A 129 35.91 -26.68 8.28
N ASP A 130 35.26 -26.40 7.15
CA ASP A 130 35.65 -26.96 5.84
C ASP A 130 37.09 -26.57 5.44
N GLN A 131 37.55 -25.38 5.81
CA GLN A 131 38.94 -24.96 5.59
C GLN A 131 39.96 -25.67 6.49
N LYS A 132 39.57 -26.12 7.69
CA LYS A 132 40.47 -26.88 8.57
C LYS A 132 40.79 -28.26 8.01
N ASP A 133 39.82 -28.89 7.34
CA ASP A 133 40.02 -30.20 6.72
C ASP A 133 40.94 -30.13 5.50
N LEU A 134 41.07 -28.94 4.89
CA LEU A 134 41.93 -28.68 3.72
C LEU A 134 43.33 -28.19 4.09
N GLN A 135 43.61 -27.86 5.35
CA GLN A 135 44.98 -27.72 5.84
C GLN A 135 45.40 -29.07 6.43
N PRO A 136 45.96 -30.00 5.61
CA PRO A 136 46.60 -31.17 6.16
C PRO A 136 47.63 -30.68 7.16
N SER A 137 47.65 -31.31 8.32
CA SER A 137 48.60 -31.08 9.39
C SER A 137 50.01 -31.51 8.95
N ASP A 138 50.59 -30.82 7.97
CA ASP A 138 51.91 -31.06 7.37
C ASP A 138 53.06 -30.49 8.23
N GLY A 139 52.83 -30.29 9.53
CA GLY A 139 53.68 -29.47 10.38
C GLY A 139 54.36 -30.15 11.57
N MET A 140 54.29 -31.48 11.73
CA MET A 140 54.98 -32.18 12.82
C MET A 140 55.61 -33.50 12.37
N GLU A 141 56.53 -33.42 11.43
CA GLU A 141 57.67 -34.33 11.39
C GLU A 141 58.92 -33.48 11.18
N LEU A 142 59.62 -33.15 12.28
CA LEU A 142 61.07 -32.99 12.43
C LEU A 142 61.44 -32.60 13.86
#